data_AF-A0AAV6DDH7-F1
#
_entry.id   AF-A0AAV6DDH7-F1
#
_cell.length_a   1.000
_cell.length_b   1.000
_cell.length_c   1.000
_cell.angle_alpha   90.00
_cell.angle_beta   90.00
_cell.angle_gamma   90.00
#
_symmetry.space_group_name_H-M   'P 1'
#
loop_
_entity.id
_entity.type
_entity.pdbx_description
1 polymer ?
#
loop_
_entity_poly.entity_id
_entity_poly.type
_entity_poly.pdbx_seq_one_letter_code
_entity_poly.pdbx_strand_id
1 'polypeptide(L)'
;MRLPPLALAVVLVTAAPGAAPGQTPVETARGLLEQYQEDPTRIDRARDLLEAAIRKPGAAGDVPTLLTLTRAWFLYGEERASTPEARIAAYERARDLARRATELAPRDADAHLWYAITLGSWSQAKGLLHSALALRNLRREVDVVLRLDPDNIEAHIMAGSIARELPVLLGGDRAEAEAHFKTAQRLDPRLTGVRIELAQLYINMGRYADARRELNSVLNEKAPTDRPRWTLKEVPRARQMLESIRGRT
;
A
#
# COMPACT_ATOMS: atom_id res chain seq x y z
N MET A 1 10.16 25.84 -63.48
CA MET A 1 9.86 25.98 -62.04
C MET A 1 9.32 24.65 -61.53
N ARG A 2 10.06 23.94 -60.66
CA ARG A 2 9.67 22.65 -60.08
C ARG A 2 9.05 22.90 -58.70
N LEU A 3 7.82 22.44 -58.47
CA LEU A 3 7.15 22.48 -57.16
C LEU A 3 7.80 21.46 -56.20
N PRO A 4 7.90 21.74 -54.88
CA PRO A 4 8.44 20.79 -53.92
C PRO A 4 7.39 19.70 -53.58
N PRO A 5 7.81 18.49 -53.17
CA PRO A 5 6.87 17.45 -52.77
C PRO A 5 6.26 17.79 -51.40
N LEU A 6 4.93 17.66 -51.29
CA LEU A 6 4.22 17.68 -50.02
C LEU A 6 4.74 16.55 -49.13
N ALA A 7 5.42 16.90 -48.04
CA ALA A 7 5.74 15.97 -46.97
C ALA A 7 4.44 15.66 -46.21
N LEU A 8 3.89 14.46 -46.44
CA LEU A 8 2.79 13.92 -45.66
C LEU A 8 3.32 13.60 -44.26
N ALA A 9 3.05 14.48 -43.29
CA ALA A 9 3.34 14.20 -41.89
C ALA A 9 2.42 13.07 -41.42
N VAL A 10 2.96 11.84 -41.36
CA VAL A 10 2.31 10.72 -40.69
C VAL A 10 2.32 11.02 -39.21
N VAL A 11 1.19 11.52 -38.70
CA VAL A 11 0.90 11.52 -37.27
C VAL A 11 0.73 10.06 -36.88
N LEU A 12 1.81 9.44 -36.39
CA LEU A 12 1.75 8.18 -35.67
C LEU A 12 0.98 8.44 -34.37
N VAL A 13 -0.34 8.26 -34.42
CA VAL A 13 -1.14 8.03 -33.22
C VAL A 13 -0.61 6.74 -32.63
N THR A 14 0.20 6.84 -31.57
CA THR A 14 0.58 5.70 -30.77
C THR A 14 -0.68 5.19 -30.09
N ALA A 15 -1.33 4.21 -30.71
CA ALA A 15 -2.38 3.45 -30.05
C ALA A 15 -1.80 2.92 -28.74
N ALA A 16 -2.43 3.27 -27.62
CA ALA A 16 -2.15 2.64 -26.35
C ALA A 16 -2.16 1.11 -26.54
N PRO A 17 -1.26 0.35 -25.90
CA PRO A 17 -1.25 -1.10 -26.07
C PRO A 17 -2.63 -1.64 -25.67
N GLY A 18 -3.42 -2.00 -26.68
CA GLY A 18 -4.70 -2.63 -26.50
C GLY A 18 -4.48 -3.98 -25.84
N ALA A 19 -5.42 -4.36 -24.97
CA ALA A 19 -5.44 -5.67 -24.33
C ALA A 19 -5.11 -6.78 -25.35
N ALA A 20 -4.26 -7.73 -24.95
CA ALA A 20 -4.01 -8.91 -25.76
C ALA A 20 -5.35 -9.60 -26.07
N PRO A 21 -5.53 -10.18 -27.28
CA PRO A 21 -6.81 -10.77 -27.66
C PRO A 21 -7.30 -11.78 -26.61
N GLY A 22 -8.46 -11.52 -26.00
CA GLY A 22 -9.10 -12.40 -25.02
C GLY A 22 -8.91 -12.02 -23.54
N GLN A 23 -8.10 -11.02 -23.19
CA GLN A 23 -7.98 -10.56 -21.80
C GLN A 23 -9.07 -9.55 -21.43
N THR A 24 -9.62 -9.69 -20.22
CA THR A 24 -10.50 -8.69 -19.63
C THR A 24 -9.73 -7.41 -19.29
N PRO A 25 -10.41 -6.24 -19.20
CA PRO A 25 -9.75 -5.00 -18.76
C PRO A 25 -9.03 -5.13 -17.42
N VAL A 26 -9.58 -5.94 -16.51
CA VAL A 26 -8.99 -6.21 -15.19
C VAL A 26 -7.68 -6.98 -15.30
N GLU A 27 -7.64 -8.05 -16.09
CA GLU A 27 -6.42 -8.85 -16.29
C GLU A 27 -5.31 -8.03 -16.94
N THR A 28 -5.65 -7.26 -17.99
CA THR A 28 -4.69 -6.36 -18.63
C THR A 28 -4.17 -5.30 -17.66
N ALA A 29 -5.06 -4.70 -16.86
CA ALA A 29 -4.64 -3.71 -15.86
C ALA A 29 -3.75 -4.31 -14.78
N ARG A 30 -4.00 -5.54 -14.32
CA ARG A 30 -3.12 -6.22 -13.35
C ARG A 30 -1.72 -6.43 -13.90
N GLY A 31 -1.58 -6.91 -15.14
CA GLY A 31 -0.27 -7.06 -15.78
C GLY A 31 0.48 -5.73 -15.93
N LEU A 32 -0.24 -4.64 -16.23
CA LEU A 32 0.36 -3.29 -16.25
C LEU A 32 0.85 -2.87 -14.86
N LEU A 33 0.05 -3.10 -13.81
CA LEU A 33 0.39 -2.75 -12.44
C LEU A 33 1.49 -3.63 -11.85
N GLU A 34 1.69 -4.87 -12.31
CA GLU A 34 2.81 -5.72 -11.85
C GLU A 34 4.16 -5.20 -12.33
N GLN A 35 4.19 -4.55 -13.48
CA GLN A 35 5.43 -4.09 -14.13
C GLN A 35 5.62 -2.57 -14.02
N TYR A 36 4.89 -1.89 -13.14
CA TYR A 36 4.94 -0.42 -13.04
C TYR A 36 6.34 0.12 -12.71
N GLN A 37 7.17 -0.68 -12.03
CA GLN A 37 8.52 -0.27 -11.63
C GLN A 37 9.46 -0.06 -12.82
N GLU A 38 9.24 -0.76 -13.94
CA GLU A 38 10.02 -0.55 -15.17
C GLU A 38 9.53 0.68 -15.95
N ASP A 39 8.22 0.97 -15.88
CA ASP A 39 7.58 2.10 -16.55
C ASP A 39 6.39 2.61 -15.73
N PRO A 40 6.57 3.70 -14.96
CA PRO A 40 5.51 4.24 -14.10
C PRO A 40 4.25 4.69 -14.86
N THR A 41 4.33 4.96 -16.17
CA THR A 41 3.15 5.31 -16.98
C THR A 41 2.19 4.14 -17.16
N ARG A 42 2.60 2.91 -16.80
CA ARG A 42 1.70 1.74 -16.75
C ARG A 42 0.59 1.93 -15.72
N ILE A 43 0.83 2.70 -14.65
CA ILE A 43 -0.20 3.06 -13.66
C ILE A 43 -1.30 3.89 -14.32
N ASP A 44 -0.92 4.91 -15.11
CA ASP A 44 -1.88 5.77 -15.81
C ASP A 44 -2.73 4.97 -16.79
N ARG A 45 -2.10 4.10 -17.59
CA ARG A 45 -2.80 3.21 -18.54
C ARG A 45 -3.76 2.24 -17.84
N ALA A 46 -3.34 1.62 -16.74
CA ALA A 46 -4.19 0.72 -15.96
C ALA A 46 -5.40 1.45 -15.36
N ARG A 47 -5.17 2.63 -14.77
CA ARG A 47 -6.24 3.49 -14.24
C ARG A 47 -7.25 3.83 -15.33
N ASP A 48 -6.79 4.39 -16.44
CA ASP A 48 -7.68 4.89 -17.50
C ASP A 48 -8.50 3.74 -18.14
N LEU A 49 -7.88 2.57 -18.32
CA LEU A 49 -8.54 1.35 -18.79
C LEU A 49 -9.67 0.92 -17.85
N LEU A 50 -9.41 0.89 -16.54
CA LEU A 50 -10.37 0.47 -15.53
C LEU A 50 -11.48 1.51 -15.30
N GLU A 51 -11.17 2.80 -15.41
CA GLU A 51 -12.19 3.86 -15.40
C GLU A 51 -13.15 3.75 -16.59
N ALA A 52 -12.63 3.43 -17.77
CA ALA A 52 -13.47 3.17 -18.93
C ALA A 52 -14.33 1.92 -18.73
N ALA A 53 -13.78 0.88 -18.10
CA ALA A 53 -14.50 -0.37 -17.82
C ALA A 53 -15.67 -0.15 -16.85
N ILE A 54 -15.47 0.57 -15.75
CA ILE A 54 -16.51 0.76 -14.71
C ILE A 54 -17.65 1.69 -15.14
N ARG A 55 -17.44 2.52 -16.18
CA ARG A 55 -18.50 3.37 -16.77
C ARG A 55 -19.49 2.58 -17.64
N LYS A 56 -19.19 1.33 -18.02
CA LYS A 56 -20.09 0.52 -18.84
C LYS A 56 -21.35 0.15 -18.05
N PRO A 57 -22.54 0.14 -18.67
CA PRO A 57 -23.77 -0.30 -18.01
C PRO A 57 -23.61 -1.69 -17.38
N GLY A 58 -24.01 -1.83 -16.11
CA GLY A 58 -23.90 -3.08 -15.36
C GLY A 58 -22.51 -3.40 -14.77
N ALA A 59 -21.44 -2.69 -15.18
CA ALA A 59 -20.09 -2.95 -14.69
C ALA A 59 -19.75 -2.23 -13.37
N ALA A 60 -20.61 -1.31 -12.92
CA ALA A 60 -20.33 -0.48 -11.76
C ALA A 60 -20.15 -1.31 -10.46
N GLY A 61 -20.82 -2.47 -10.35
CA GLY A 61 -20.75 -3.36 -9.19
C GLY A 61 -19.69 -4.46 -9.27
N ASP A 62 -18.81 -4.45 -10.28
CA ASP A 62 -17.79 -5.48 -10.43
C ASP A 62 -16.64 -5.29 -9.41
N VAL A 63 -16.64 -6.14 -8.38
CA VAL A 63 -15.67 -6.09 -7.27
C VAL A 63 -14.22 -6.23 -7.74
N PRO A 64 -13.86 -7.17 -8.65
CA PRO A 64 -12.50 -7.25 -9.20
C PRO A 64 -12.03 -5.95 -9.89
N THR A 65 -12.89 -5.29 -10.65
CA THR A 65 -12.60 -3.97 -11.26
C THR A 65 -12.41 -2.91 -10.19
N LEU A 66 -13.29 -2.84 -9.18
CA LEU A 66 -13.18 -1.87 -8.08
C LEU A 66 -11.86 -2.02 -7.32
N LEU A 67 -11.47 -3.25 -6.97
CA LEU A 67 -10.23 -3.51 -6.24
C LEU A 67 -9.00 -3.22 -7.10
N THR A 68 -9.01 -3.59 -8.38
CA THR A 68 -7.87 -3.30 -9.27
C THR A 68 -7.74 -1.79 -9.54
N LEU A 69 -8.86 -1.07 -9.64
CA LEU A 69 -8.86 0.39 -9.81
C LEU A 69 -8.44 1.11 -8.52
N THR A 70 -8.81 0.56 -7.36
CA THR A 70 -8.31 1.01 -6.04
C THR A 70 -6.78 0.98 -6.02
N ARG A 71 -6.18 -0.16 -6.44
CA ARG A 71 -4.72 -0.32 -6.53
C ARG A 71 -4.08 0.67 -7.48
N ALA A 72 -4.68 0.88 -8.66
CA ALA A 72 -4.18 1.84 -9.65
C ALA A 72 -4.18 3.27 -9.09
N TRP A 73 -5.25 3.70 -8.42
CA TRP A 73 -5.32 5.02 -7.78
C TRP A 73 -4.36 5.17 -6.61
N PHE A 74 -4.21 4.13 -5.78
CA PHE A 74 -3.24 4.12 -4.70
C PHE A 74 -1.81 4.29 -5.24
N LEU A 75 -1.40 3.48 -6.23
CA LEU A 75 -0.09 3.58 -6.87
C LEU A 75 0.11 4.90 -7.59
N TYR A 76 -0.94 5.50 -8.16
CA TYR A 76 -0.85 6.84 -8.72
C TYR A 76 -0.48 7.87 -7.63
N GLY A 77 -1.09 7.78 -6.44
CA GLY A 77 -0.75 8.63 -5.29
C GLY A 77 0.70 8.46 -4.82
N GLU A 78 1.20 7.22 -4.80
CA GLU A 78 2.57 6.89 -4.38
C GLU A 78 3.62 7.35 -5.40
N GLU A 79 3.42 7.05 -6.69
CA GLU A 79 4.49 7.06 -7.70
C GLU A 79 4.33 8.15 -8.78
N ARG A 80 3.12 8.69 -8.95
CA ARG A 80 2.79 9.58 -10.08
C ARG A 80 2.35 10.98 -9.66
N ALA A 81 1.72 11.12 -8.49
CA ALA A 81 1.25 12.40 -7.99
C ALA A 81 2.44 13.32 -7.67
N SER A 82 2.48 14.48 -8.34
CA SER A 82 3.55 15.48 -8.19
C SER A 82 3.27 16.53 -7.11
N THR A 83 2.04 16.60 -6.58
CA THR A 83 1.67 17.53 -5.51
C THR A 83 0.97 16.80 -4.36
N PRO A 84 1.04 17.35 -3.13
CA PRO A 84 0.29 16.82 -1.99
C PRO A 84 -1.22 16.72 -2.26
N GLU A 85 -1.80 17.71 -2.94
CA GLU A 85 -3.23 17.75 -3.25
C GLU A 85 -3.63 16.62 -4.20
N ALA A 86 -2.82 16.39 -5.25
CA ALA A 86 -3.05 15.30 -6.20
C ALA A 86 -2.93 13.94 -5.51
N ARG A 87 -1.96 13.77 -4.59
CA ARG A 87 -1.78 12.56 -3.80
C ARG A 87 -2.98 12.30 -2.89
N ILE A 88 -3.44 13.32 -2.16
CA ILE A 88 -4.62 13.25 -1.31
C ILE A 88 -5.86 12.86 -2.13
N ALA A 89 -6.06 13.48 -3.29
CA ALA A 89 -7.18 13.16 -4.18
C ALA A 89 -7.12 11.71 -4.69
N ALA A 90 -5.92 11.21 -5.01
CA ALA A 90 -5.72 9.83 -5.43
C ALA A 90 -6.06 8.82 -4.33
N TYR A 91 -5.58 9.05 -3.09
CA TYR A 91 -5.95 8.20 -1.95
C TYR A 91 -7.43 8.25 -1.63
N GLU A 92 -8.07 9.42 -1.76
CA GLU A 92 -9.50 9.58 -1.58
C GLU A 92 -10.29 8.72 -2.58
N ARG A 93 -9.91 8.77 -3.87
CA ARG A 93 -10.52 7.93 -4.91
C ARG A 93 -10.33 6.44 -4.61
N ALA A 94 -9.11 6.03 -4.24
CA ALA A 94 -8.82 4.65 -3.88
C ALA A 94 -9.67 4.19 -2.68
N ARG A 95 -9.76 5.01 -1.62
CA ARG A 95 -10.58 4.75 -0.43
C ARG A 95 -12.05 4.54 -0.76
N ASP A 96 -12.62 5.42 -1.58
CA ASP A 96 -14.05 5.35 -1.90
C ASP A 96 -14.40 4.12 -2.74
N LEU A 97 -13.51 3.73 -3.66
CA LEU A 97 -13.64 2.49 -4.43
C LEU A 97 -13.52 1.25 -3.55
N ALA A 98 -12.54 1.22 -2.64
CA ALA A 98 -12.34 0.12 -1.70
C ALA A 98 -13.53 -0.04 -0.75
N ARG A 99 -14.04 1.07 -0.20
CA ARG A 99 -15.26 1.06 0.63
C ARG A 99 -16.44 0.47 -0.13
N ARG A 100 -16.63 0.85 -1.39
CA ARG A 100 -17.70 0.28 -2.21
C ARG A 100 -17.50 -1.23 -2.43
N ALA A 101 -16.27 -1.69 -2.57
CA ALA A 101 -15.97 -3.12 -2.66
C ALA A 101 -16.34 -3.86 -1.36
N THR A 102 -16.12 -3.28 -0.17
CA THR A 102 -16.54 -3.91 1.10
C THR A 102 -18.06 -3.98 1.24
N GLU A 103 -18.79 -2.98 0.73
CA GLU A 103 -20.26 -2.99 0.70
C GLU A 103 -20.82 -4.10 -0.22
N LEU A 104 -20.17 -4.33 -1.36
CA LEU A 104 -20.59 -5.34 -2.35
C LEU A 104 -20.13 -6.75 -1.99
N ALA A 105 -18.98 -6.89 -1.31
CA ALA A 105 -18.38 -8.16 -0.92
C ALA A 105 -17.92 -8.13 0.55
N PRO A 106 -18.85 -8.16 1.53
CA PRO A 106 -18.54 -8.03 2.96
C PRO A 106 -17.80 -9.24 3.57
N ARG A 107 -17.50 -10.27 2.77
CA ARG A 107 -16.73 -11.46 3.18
C ARG A 107 -15.44 -11.60 2.37
N ASP A 108 -15.04 -10.55 1.65
CA ASP A 108 -13.80 -10.51 0.88
C ASP A 108 -12.71 -9.83 1.70
N ALA A 109 -11.70 -10.61 2.12
CA ALA A 109 -10.60 -10.10 2.92
C ALA A 109 -9.77 -9.03 2.19
N ASP A 110 -9.59 -9.17 0.87
CA ASP A 110 -8.82 -8.21 0.06
C ASP A 110 -9.57 -6.86 -0.03
N ALA A 111 -10.89 -6.87 -0.13
CA ALA A 111 -11.68 -5.64 -0.10
C ALA A 111 -11.52 -4.86 1.21
N HIS A 112 -11.63 -5.56 2.35
CA HIS A 112 -11.41 -4.95 3.66
C HIS A 112 -9.96 -4.49 3.85
N LEU A 113 -8.98 -5.26 3.35
CA LEU A 113 -7.57 -4.92 3.40
C LEU A 113 -7.27 -3.64 2.61
N TRP A 114 -7.72 -3.55 1.36
CA TRP A 114 -7.52 -2.36 0.54
C TRP A 114 -8.25 -1.14 1.09
N TYR A 115 -9.41 -1.33 1.73
CA TYR A 115 -10.09 -0.23 2.40
C TYR A 115 -9.29 0.27 3.61
N ALA A 116 -8.75 -0.63 4.43
CA ALA A 116 -7.87 -0.28 5.54
C ALA A 116 -6.62 0.49 5.06
N ILE A 117 -5.91 -0.03 4.06
CA ILE A 117 -4.71 0.60 3.49
C ILE A 117 -5.01 2.03 3.01
N THR A 118 -6.03 2.18 2.19
CA THR A 118 -6.37 3.47 1.57
C THR A 118 -6.97 4.46 2.57
N LEU A 119 -7.74 3.99 3.55
CA LEU A 119 -8.23 4.82 4.66
C LEU A 119 -7.06 5.35 5.49
N GLY A 120 -6.07 4.51 5.81
CA GLY A 120 -4.86 4.90 6.51
C GLY A 120 -4.06 5.97 5.76
N SER A 121 -3.74 5.72 4.49
CA SER A 121 -2.97 6.66 3.65
C SER A 121 -3.69 7.98 3.42
N TRP A 122 -5.01 7.96 3.17
CA TRP A 122 -5.80 9.18 3.06
C TRP A 122 -5.84 9.97 4.38
N SER A 123 -6.05 9.29 5.50
CA SER A 123 -6.05 9.93 6.83
C SER A 123 -4.69 10.55 7.12
N GLN A 124 -3.61 9.86 6.73
CA GLN A 124 -2.25 10.38 6.85
C GLN A 124 -2.01 11.65 6.05
N ALA A 125 -2.33 11.61 4.77
CA ALA A 125 -2.11 12.73 3.88
C ALA A 125 -2.94 13.97 4.28
N LYS A 126 -4.10 13.77 4.93
CA LYS A 126 -4.94 14.83 5.51
C LYS A 126 -4.52 15.30 6.91
N GLY A 127 -3.49 14.71 7.52
CA GLY A 127 -3.07 15.04 8.89
C GLY A 127 -4.01 14.50 9.98
N LEU A 128 -4.84 13.52 9.66
CA LEU A 128 -5.86 12.92 10.53
C LEU A 128 -5.40 11.62 11.21
N LEU A 129 -4.11 11.27 11.17
CA LEU A 129 -3.59 9.99 11.72
C LEU A 129 -4.00 9.73 13.18
N HIS A 130 -4.06 10.78 13.99
CA HIS A 130 -4.39 10.70 15.41
C HIS A 130 -5.89 10.84 15.69
N SER A 131 -6.72 10.88 14.64
CA SER A 131 -8.17 10.89 14.78
C SER A 131 -8.62 9.55 15.36
N ALA A 132 -9.12 9.59 16.60
CA ALA A 132 -9.64 8.41 17.27
C ALA A 132 -10.73 7.70 16.44
N LEU A 133 -11.55 8.45 15.70
CA LEU A 133 -12.56 7.87 14.82
C LEU A 133 -11.92 7.14 13.63
N ALA A 134 -10.90 7.74 13.00
CA ALA A 134 -10.20 7.11 11.89
C ALA A 134 -9.49 5.82 12.32
N LEU A 135 -8.79 5.84 13.46
CA LEU A 135 -8.11 4.67 14.01
C LEU A 135 -9.10 3.57 14.43
N ARG A 136 -10.28 3.92 14.96
CA ARG A 136 -11.33 2.95 15.29
C ARG A 136 -11.94 2.31 14.05
N ASN A 137 -12.18 3.09 13.00
CA ASN A 137 -12.66 2.55 11.72
C ASN A 137 -11.60 1.63 11.10
N LEU A 138 -10.34 2.08 11.09
CA LEU A 138 -9.23 1.27 10.59
C LEU A 138 -9.09 -0.04 11.36
N ARG A 139 -9.14 -0.02 12.70
CA ARG A 139 -9.10 -1.23 13.53
C ARG A 139 -10.22 -2.20 13.15
N ARG A 140 -11.44 -1.71 12.97
CA ARG A 140 -12.58 -2.56 12.58
C ARG A 140 -12.31 -3.31 11.28
N GLU A 141 -11.81 -2.61 10.26
CA GLU A 141 -11.52 -3.23 8.96
C GLU A 141 -10.40 -4.26 9.09
N VAL A 142 -9.32 -3.93 9.82
CA VAL A 142 -8.21 -4.87 10.09
C VAL A 142 -8.70 -6.12 10.84
N ASP A 143 -9.57 -5.96 11.83
CA ASP A 143 -10.16 -7.09 12.57
C ASP A 143 -11.03 -7.97 11.65
N VAL A 144 -11.70 -7.39 10.65
CA VAL A 144 -12.44 -8.17 9.63
C VAL A 144 -11.45 -8.98 8.79
N VAL A 145 -10.37 -8.36 8.32
CA VAL A 145 -9.34 -9.06 7.53
C VAL A 145 -8.78 -10.24 8.33
N LEU A 146 -8.36 -10.04 9.58
CA LEU A 146 -7.81 -11.11 10.42
C LEU A 146 -8.82 -12.22 10.76
N ARG A 147 -10.14 -11.94 10.73
CA ARG A 147 -11.16 -12.99 10.86
C ARG A 147 -11.35 -13.81 9.59
N LEU A 148 -11.20 -13.17 8.42
CA LEU A 148 -11.40 -13.82 7.12
C LEU A 148 -10.13 -14.52 6.63
N ASP A 149 -8.97 -13.93 6.91
CA ASP A 149 -7.62 -14.38 6.57
C ASP A 149 -6.68 -14.18 7.78
N PRO A 150 -6.63 -15.15 8.71
CA PRO A 150 -5.83 -15.05 9.94
C PRO A 150 -4.32 -15.00 9.71
N ASP A 151 -3.83 -15.38 8.54
CA ASP A 151 -2.40 -15.37 8.20
C ASP A 151 -2.04 -14.16 7.33
N ASN A 152 -2.91 -13.15 7.25
CA ASN A 152 -2.66 -11.94 6.47
C ASN A 152 -1.56 -11.07 7.09
N ILE A 153 -0.38 -11.05 6.47
CA ILE A 153 0.81 -10.35 6.96
C ILE A 153 0.55 -8.84 7.14
N GLU A 154 -0.05 -8.19 6.13
CA GLU A 154 -0.31 -6.75 6.17
C GLU A 154 -1.33 -6.37 7.25
N ALA A 155 -2.36 -7.20 7.45
CA ALA A 155 -3.32 -6.99 8.54
C ALA A 155 -2.66 -7.11 9.91
N HIS A 156 -1.74 -8.07 10.10
CA HIS A 156 -0.94 -8.14 11.33
C HIS A 156 -0.05 -6.89 11.52
N ILE A 157 0.61 -6.39 10.47
CA ILE A 157 1.41 -5.16 10.55
C ILE A 157 0.52 -3.95 10.94
N MET A 158 -0.65 -3.83 10.33
CA MET A 158 -1.58 -2.74 10.65
C MET A 158 -2.14 -2.85 12.06
N ALA A 159 -2.56 -4.05 12.50
CA ALA A 159 -3.04 -4.29 13.87
C ALA A 159 -1.97 -3.90 14.89
N GLY A 160 -0.72 -4.34 14.67
CA GLY A 160 0.40 -3.98 15.54
C GLY A 160 0.66 -2.48 15.58
N SER A 161 0.57 -1.80 14.44
CA SER A 161 0.75 -0.35 14.35
C SER A 161 -0.36 0.40 15.09
N ILE A 162 -1.61 -0.03 14.93
CA ILE A 162 -2.77 0.56 15.61
C ILE A 162 -2.66 0.38 17.14
N ALA A 163 -2.29 -0.82 17.59
CA ALA A 163 -2.11 -1.12 19.00
C ALA A 163 -0.93 -0.33 19.62
N ARG A 164 0.13 -0.07 18.83
CA ARG A 164 1.28 0.76 19.22
C ARG A 164 0.95 2.25 19.34
N GLU A 165 0.15 2.79 18.42
CA GLU A 165 -0.11 4.24 18.30
C GLU A 165 -1.28 4.73 19.17
N LEU A 166 -2.27 3.86 19.46
CA LEU A 166 -3.40 4.27 20.29
C LEU A 166 -2.99 4.52 21.75
N PRO A 167 -3.57 5.53 22.43
CA PRO A 167 -3.51 5.63 23.87
C PRO A 167 -4.13 4.40 24.55
N VAL A 168 -3.62 4.01 25.71
CA VAL A 168 -4.13 2.85 26.49
C VAL A 168 -5.64 2.97 26.74
N LEU A 169 -6.14 4.18 27.05
CA LEU A 169 -7.58 4.42 27.27
C LEU A 169 -8.44 4.18 26.02
N LEU A 170 -7.85 4.24 24.82
CA LEU A 170 -8.50 3.99 23.53
C LEU A 170 -8.19 2.60 22.97
N GLY A 171 -7.65 1.70 23.79
CA GLY A 171 -7.35 0.31 23.42
C GLY A 171 -5.95 0.10 22.84
N GLY A 172 -5.00 1.03 23.07
CA GLY A 172 -3.59 0.77 22.78
C GLY A 172 -2.99 -0.24 23.73
N ASP A 173 -2.30 -1.24 23.18
CA ASP A 173 -1.63 -2.29 23.94
C ASP A 173 -0.31 -2.65 23.24
N ARG A 174 0.81 -2.39 23.93
CA ARG A 174 2.15 -2.65 23.39
C ARG A 174 2.48 -4.15 23.33
N ALA A 175 1.88 -4.96 24.18
CA ALA A 175 2.06 -6.42 24.15
C ALA A 175 1.26 -7.02 22.99
N GLU A 176 0.03 -6.56 22.76
CA GLU A 176 -0.75 -6.88 21.55
C GLU A 176 0.03 -6.49 20.29
N ALA A 177 0.60 -5.28 20.27
CA ALA A 177 1.41 -4.82 19.15
C ALA A 177 2.60 -5.75 18.86
N GLU A 178 3.36 -6.14 19.88
CA GLU A 178 4.49 -7.06 19.75
C GLU A 178 4.04 -8.43 19.23
N ALA A 179 2.90 -8.94 19.69
CA ALA A 179 2.35 -10.23 19.25
C ALA A 179 1.98 -10.22 17.76
N HIS A 180 1.31 -9.16 17.28
CA HIS A 180 0.98 -9.04 15.86
C HIS A 180 2.23 -8.90 14.99
N PHE A 181 3.18 -8.05 15.37
CA PHE A 181 4.42 -7.92 14.59
C PHE A 181 5.26 -9.21 14.59
N LYS A 182 5.34 -9.94 15.71
CA LYS A 182 6.01 -11.25 15.73
C LYS A 182 5.29 -12.28 14.85
N THR A 183 3.97 -12.21 14.77
CA THR A 183 3.19 -13.06 13.85
C THR A 183 3.51 -12.73 12.39
N ALA A 184 3.50 -11.46 12.00
CA ALA A 184 3.92 -11.03 10.66
C ALA A 184 5.36 -11.47 10.33
N GLN A 185 6.29 -11.34 11.29
CA GLN A 185 7.68 -11.80 11.14
C GLN A 185 7.78 -13.32 10.99
N ARG A 186 6.93 -14.10 11.66
CA ARG A 186 6.90 -15.55 11.51
C ARG A 186 6.37 -15.96 10.13
N LEU A 187 5.36 -15.25 9.64
CA LEU A 187 4.73 -15.50 8.34
C LEU A 187 5.66 -15.15 7.17
N ASP A 188 6.39 -14.04 7.26
CA ASP A 188 7.51 -13.75 6.36
C ASP A 188 8.76 -13.26 7.13
N PRO A 189 9.71 -14.17 7.43
CA PRO A 189 10.95 -13.83 8.12
C PRO A 189 11.88 -12.86 7.37
N ARG A 190 11.71 -12.74 6.04
CA ARG A 190 12.53 -11.93 5.14
C ARG A 190 11.89 -10.58 4.82
N LEU A 191 10.66 -10.33 5.29
CA LEU A 191 10.03 -9.02 5.25
C LEU A 191 10.63 -8.10 6.32
N THR A 192 11.76 -7.49 5.97
CA THR A 192 12.55 -6.65 6.87
C THR A 192 11.80 -5.43 7.41
N GLY A 193 10.75 -4.97 6.72
CA GLY A 193 9.84 -3.93 7.21
C GLY A 193 9.21 -4.25 8.57
N VAL A 194 8.89 -5.52 8.87
CA VAL A 194 8.33 -5.91 10.17
C VAL A 194 9.33 -5.72 11.30
N ARG A 195 10.62 -5.93 11.03
CA ARG A 195 11.70 -5.71 12.01
C ARG A 195 11.88 -4.23 12.33
N ILE A 196 11.65 -3.34 11.36
CA ILE A 196 11.62 -1.89 11.59
C ILE A 196 10.49 -1.53 12.56
N GLU A 197 9.30 -2.10 12.37
CA GLU A 197 8.15 -1.85 13.27
C GLU A 197 8.38 -2.42 14.69
N LEU A 198 8.95 -3.62 14.82
CA LEU A 198 9.37 -4.17 16.11
C LEU A 198 10.41 -3.29 16.79
N ALA A 199 11.43 -2.84 16.06
CA ALA A 199 12.44 -1.94 16.61
C ALA A 199 11.81 -0.64 17.13
N GLN A 200 10.90 -0.03 16.36
CA GLN A 200 10.20 1.17 16.78
C GLN A 200 9.37 0.93 18.05
N LEU A 201 8.66 -0.19 18.12
CA LEU A 201 7.91 -0.59 19.31
C LEU A 201 8.82 -0.75 20.54
N TYR A 202 9.96 -1.43 20.39
CA TYR A 202 10.93 -1.60 21.47
C TYR A 202 11.54 -0.29 21.93
N ILE A 203 11.82 0.65 21.02
CA ILE A 203 12.25 2.01 21.36
C ILE A 203 11.19 2.73 22.20
N ASN A 204 9.91 2.64 21.81
CA ASN A 204 8.80 3.24 22.54
C ASN A 204 8.62 2.64 23.95
N MET A 205 9.10 1.42 24.18
CA MET A 205 9.12 0.75 25.49
C MET A 205 10.41 0.98 26.30
N GLY A 206 11.41 1.67 25.74
CA GLY A 206 12.74 1.77 26.35
C GLY A 206 13.56 0.47 26.31
N ARG A 207 13.14 -0.53 25.52
CA ARG A 207 13.83 -1.81 25.32
C ARG A 207 14.90 -1.67 24.23
N TYR A 208 15.90 -0.81 24.47
CA TYR A 208 16.88 -0.44 23.44
C TYR A 208 17.77 -1.61 22.98
N ALA A 209 18.09 -2.55 23.87
CA ALA A 209 18.80 -3.77 23.48
C ALA A 209 18.03 -4.60 22.46
N ASP A 210 16.71 -4.73 22.62
CA ASP A 210 15.85 -5.48 21.70
C ASP A 210 15.71 -4.76 20.36
N ALA A 211 15.53 -3.43 20.40
CA ALA A 211 15.53 -2.60 19.21
C ALA A 211 16.81 -2.77 18.38
N ARG A 212 17.99 -2.74 19.02
CA ARG A 212 19.27 -2.94 18.32
C ARG A 212 19.36 -4.29 17.65
N ARG A 213 18.85 -5.36 18.27
CA ARG A 213 18.86 -6.69 17.66
C ARG A 213 18.06 -6.70 16.36
N GLU A 214 16.84 -6.19 16.38
CA GLU A 214 15.99 -6.14 15.17
C GLU A 214 16.61 -5.26 14.07
N LEU A 215 17.12 -4.07 14.43
CA LEU A 215 17.74 -3.16 13.46
C LEU A 215 19.00 -3.77 12.83
N ASN A 216 19.85 -4.44 13.61
CA ASN A 216 21.01 -5.14 13.07
C ASN A 216 20.59 -6.32 12.18
N SER A 217 19.50 -7.03 12.49
CA SER A 217 18.95 -8.06 11.61
C SER A 217 18.51 -7.48 10.26
N VAL A 218 17.92 -6.28 10.22
CA VAL A 218 17.62 -5.59 8.95
C VAL A 218 18.88 -5.35 8.13
N LEU A 219 19.95 -4.86 8.77
CA LEU A 219 21.21 -4.55 8.08
C LEU A 219 21.97 -5.80 7.60
N ASN A 220 21.74 -6.95 8.23
CA ASN A 220 22.42 -8.21 7.93
C ASN A 220 21.59 -9.15 7.02
N GLU A 221 20.37 -8.76 6.64
CA GLU A 221 19.54 -9.54 5.72
C GLU A 221 20.20 -9.60 4.33
N LYS A 222 20.31 -10.81 3.78
CA LYS A 222 21.00 -11.08 2.52
C LYS A 222 20.02 -11.32 1.36
N ALA A 223 18.80 -11.73 1.67
CA ALA A 223 17.77 -12.07 0.69
C ALA A 223 16.40 -11.49 1.11
N PRO A 224 16.26 -10.15 1.24
CA PRO A 224 15.00 -9.53 1.65
C PRO A 224 13.89 -9.81 0.65
N THR A 225 12.65 -9.94 1.12
CA THR A 225 11.47 -10.17 0.28
C THR A 225 11.30 -9.05 -0.76
N ASP A 226 11.49 -7.80 -0.36
CA ASP A 226 11.45 -6.62 -1.24
C ASP A 226 12.81 -5.91 -1.23
N ARG A 227 13.69 -6.31 -2.15
CA ARG A 227 15.06 -5.78 -2.24
C ARG A 227 15.10 -4.28 -2.55
N PRO A 228 14.31 -3.73 -3.50
CA PRO A 228 14.24 -2.28 -3.71
C PRO A 228 13.85 -1.50 -2.45
N ARG A 229 12.77 -1.89 -1.76
CA ARG A 229 12.32 -1.23 -0.53
C ARG A 229 13.33 -1.36 0.59
N TRP A 230 13.91 -2.54 0.78
CA TRP A 230 14.97 -2.77 1.76
C TRP A 230 16.15 -1.82 1.52
N THR A 231 16.63 -1.72 0.29
CA THR A 231 17.79 -0.90 -0.09
C THR A 231 17.51 0.60 0.08
N LEU A 232 16.37 1.07 -0.43
CA LEU A 232 16.08 2.49 -0.57
C LEU A 232 15.43 3.11 0.67
N LYS A 233 14.66 2.33 1.45
CA LYS A 233 13.88 2.83 2.58
C LYS A 233 14.35 2.24 3.92
N GLU A 234 14.52 0.93 4.00
CA GLU A 234 14.64 0.25 5.30
C GLU A 234 16.07 0.27 5.87
N VAL A 235 17.10 0.06 5.04
CA VAL A 235 18.50 0.15 5.47
C VAL A 235 18.87 1.56 5.96
N PRO A 236 18.55 2.65 5.22
CA PRO A 236 18.79 4.01 5.72
C PRO A 236 18.04 4.28 7.03
N ARG A 237 16.77 3.89 7.12
CA ARG A 237 15.96 4.05 8.32
C ARG A 237 16.53 3.28 9.51
N ALA A 238 17.00 2.05 9.30
CA ALA A 238 17.60 1.24 10.36
C ALA A 238 18.86 1.89 10.94
N ARG A 239 19.73 2.43 10.08
CA ARG A 239 20.93 3.18 10.50
C ARG A 239 20.56 4.43 11.30
N GLN A 240 19.56 5.17 10.85
CA GLN A 240 19.08 6.36 11.55
C GLN A 240 18.52 6.01 12.94
N MET A 241 17.74 4.94 13.04
CA MET A 241 17.18 4.47 14.32
C MET A 241 18.27 3.96 15.28
N LEU A 242 19.32 3.29 14.77
CA LEU A 242 20.45 2.89 15.59
C LEU A 242 21.20 4.09 16.18
N GLU A 243 21.38 5.15 15.39
CA GLU A 243 22.02 6.37 15.86
C GLU A 243 21.16 7.10 16.91
N SER A 244 19.83 7.15 16.72
CA SER A 244 18.94 7.85 17.66
C SER A 244 18.90 7.22 19.06
N ILE A 245 19.25 5.94 19.17
CA ILE A 245 19.34 5.21 20.44
C ILE A 245 20.79 5.03 20.91
N ARG A 246 21.76 5.71 20.29
CA ARG A 246 23.16 5.61 20.71
C ARG A 246 23.32 6.04 22.17
N GLY A 247 24.04 5.23 22.96
CA GLY A 247 24.26 5.47 24.38
C GLY A 247 23.07 5.17 25.30
N ARG A 248 21.92 4.74 24.77
CA ARG A 248 20.76 4.28 25.57
C ARG A 248 20.95 2.82 25.99
N THR A 249 20.93 2.51 27.28
CA THR A 249 21.02 1.13 27.77
C THR A 249 19.67 0.44 27.73
#